data_AF-A0A0Z8GB46-F1
#
_entry.id   AF-A0A0Z8GB46-F1
#
_cell.length_a   1.000
_cell.length_b   1.000
_cell.length_c   1.000
_cell.angle_alpha   90.00
_cell.angle_beta   90.00
_cell.angle_gamma   90.00
#
_symmetry.space_group_name_H-M   'P 1'
#
loop_
_entity.id
_entity.type
_entity.pdbx_description
1 polymer ?
#
loop_
_entity_poly.entity_id
_entity_poly.type
_entity_poly.pdbx_seq_one_letter_code
_entity_poly.pdbx_strand_id
1 'polypeptide(L)' 'MRATLLSDVADIGYNATKKIHYCGLKFSALVSDSGFPIDYVVTPTSIYDGDVALELLENSPFPIVYGDKGYVDR' A
#
# COMPACT_ATOMS: atom_id res chain seq x y z
N MET A 1 -14.10 -6.21 18.59
CA MET A 1 -13.58 -7.05 17.48
C MET A 1 -12.26 -6.45 17.03
N ARG A 2 -11.17 -7.22 17.05
CA ARG A 2 -9.83 -6.79 16.61
C ARG A 2 -9.59 -7.33 15.19
N ALA A 3 -9.12 -6.49 14.26
CA ALA A 3 -8.71 -6.97 12.94
C ALA A 3 -7.46 -7.85 13.09
N THR A 4 -7.51 -9.09 12.59
CA THR A 4 -6.42 -10.07 12.73
C THR A 4 -5.84 -10.53 11.41
N LEU A 5 -6.55 -10.32 10.29
CA LEU A 5 -6.11 -10.82 8.98
C LEU A 5 -4.81 -10.15 8.51
N LEU A 6 -4.67 -8.84 8.75
CA LEU A 6 -3.53 -8.03 8.32
C LEU A 6 -2.75 -7.49 9.51
N SER A 7 -2.79 -8.15 10.67
CA SER A 7 -2.13 -7.63 11.88
C SER A 7 -0.62 -7.48 11.77
N ASP A 8 -0.01 -8.17 10.82
CA ASP A 8 1.44 -8.15 10.61
C ASP A 8 1.90 -6.91 9.82
N VAL A 9 0.98 -6.27 9.10
CA VAL A 9 1.24 -5.07 8.28
C VAL A 9 0.43 -3.86 8.71
N ALA A 10 -0.59 -4.05 9.56
CA ALA A 10 -1.44 -2.97 10.05
C ALA A 10 -0.78 -2.19 11.19
N ASP A 11 -0.90 -0.86 11.11
CA ASP A 11 -0.57 0.02 12.24
C ASP A 11 -1.74 0.13 13.19
N ILE A 12 -1.54 -0.32 14.42
CA ILE A 12 -2.57 -0.31 15.46
C ILE A 12 -2.21 0.72 16.53
N GLY A 13 -2.96 1.82 16.55
CA GLY A 13 -2.88 2.86 17.57
C GLY A 13 -4.04 2.79 18.57
N TYR A 14 -3.86 3.36 19.75
CA TYR A 14 -4.94 3.58 20.71
C TYR A 14 -5.01 5.05 21.11
N ASN A 15 -6.21 5.63 21.05
CA ASN A 15 -6.48 6.97 21.54
C ASN A 15 -7.16 6.90 22.90
N ALA A 16 -6.42 7.27 23.94
CA ALA A 16 -6.87 7.18 25.33
C ALA A 16 -8.07 8.10 25.63
N THR A 17 -8.09 9.32 25.08
CA THR A 17 -9.17 10.28 25.30
C THR A 17 -10.50 9.79 24.74
N LYS A 18 -10.47 9.25 23.52
CA LYS A 18 -11.65 8.71 22.84
C LYS A 18 -11.96 7.26 23.22
N LYS A 19 -11.03 6.59 23.91
CA LYS A 19 -11.07 5.17 24.29
C LYS A 19 -11.30 4.22 23.10
N ILE A 20 -10.69 4.52 21.95
CA ILE A 20 -10.84 3.73 20.71
C ILE A 20 -9.50 3.36 20.10
N HIS A 21 -9.47 2.22 19.39
CA HIS A 21 -8.35 1.80 18.58
C HIS A 21 -8.48 2.31 17.15
N TYR A 22 -7.35 2.65 16.54
CA TYR A 22 -7.21 2.96 15.12
C TYR A 22 -6.40 1.86 14.46
N CYS A 23 -6.79 1.48 13.25
CA CYS A 23 -6.09 0.50 12.43
C CYS A 23 -5.84 1.15 11.07
N GLY A 24 -4.57 1.44 10.78
CA GLY A 24 -4.12 1.98 9.50
C GLY A 24 -3.53 0.87 8.63
N LEU A 25 -3.80 0.93 7.34
CA LEU A 25 -3.16 0.08 6.33
C LEU A 25 -2.61 0.96 5.23
N LYS A 26 -1.48 0.52 4.70
CA LYS A 26 -0.80 1.15 3.58
C LYS A 26 -0.66 0.12 2.48
N PHE A 27 -0.96 0.51 1.25
CA PHE A 27 -0.82 -0.37 0.10
C PHE A 27 -0.53 0.45 -1.15
N SER A 28 0.15 -0.19 -2.09
CA SER A 28 0.38 0.30 -3.45
C SER A 28 -0.36 -0.61 -4.42
N ALA A 29 -0.92 -0.05 -5.49
CA ALA A 29 -1.70 -0.81 -6.45
C ALA A 29 -1.36 -0.42 -7.89
N LEU A 30 -1.27 -1.42 -8.76
CA LEU A 30 -1.27 -1.26 -10.19
C LEU A 30 -2.71 -1.33 -10.68
N VAL A 31 -3.16 -0.32 -11.42
CA VAL A 31 -4.55 -0.20 -11.89
C VAL A 31 -4.60 -0.12 -13.41
N SER A 32 -5.67 -0.66 -13.98
CA SER A 32 -5.96 -0.53 -15.41
C SER A 32 -6.33 0.90 -15.78
N ASP A 33 -6.33 1.18 -17.08
CA ASP A 33 -6.86 2.42 -17.68
C ASP A 33 -8.33 2.71 -17.30
N SER A 34 -9.09 1.64 -17.06
CA SER A 34 -10.49 1.64 -16.61
C SER A 34 -10.63 1.74 -15.08
N GLY A 35 -9.52 1.80 -14.35
CA GLY A 35 -9.48 1.96 -12.89
C GLY A 35 -9.65 0.67 -12.08
N PHE A 36 -9.53 -0.50 -12.72
CA PHE A 36 -9.60 -1.78 -12.01
C PHE A 36 -8.23 -2.19 -11.48
N PRO A 37 -8.12 -2.67 -10.23
CA PRO A 37 -6.85 -3.16 -9.69
C PRO A 37 -6.41 -4.42 -10.43
N ILE A 38 -5.18 -4.39 -10.92
CA ILE A 38 -4.52 -5.52 -11.59
C ILE A 38 -3.60 -6.25 -10.61
N ASP A 39 -2.87 -5.49 -9.80
CA ASP A 39 -2.02 -6.02 -8.74
C ASP A 39 -1.94 -5.05 -7.56
N TYR A 40 -1.57 -5.54 -6.37
CA TYR A 40 -1.40 -4.74 -5.18
C TYR A 40 -0.42 -5.37 -4.19
N VAL A 41 0.23 -4.52 -3.39
CA VAL A 41 1.05 -4.93 -2.26
C VAL A 41 0.63 -4.14 -1.04
N VAL A 42 0.30 -4.85 0.04
CA VAL A 42 0.05 -4.26 1.37
C VAL A 42 1.35 -4.32 2.16
N THR A 43 1.81 -3.17 2.66
CA THR A 43 3.10 -3.08 3.35
C THR A 43 2.97 -2.42 4.72
N PRO A 44 3.85 -2.77 5.67
CA PRO A 44 3.99 -2.00 6.90
C PRO A 44 4.33 -0.54 6.58
N THR A 45 3.83 0.40 7.37
CA THR A 45 4.05 1.85 7.17
C THR A 45 5.52 2.25 7.24
N SER A 46 6.37 1.46 7.89
CA SER A 46 7.82 1.68 7.96
C SER A 46 8.54 1.48 6.62
N ILE A 47 7.90 0.85 5.64
CA ILE A 47 8.47 0.63 4.31
C ILE A 47 8.24 1.84 3.42
N TYR A 48 9.30 2.29 2.73
CA TYR A 48 9.23 3.43 1.82
C TYR A 48 8.44 3.06 0.55
N ASP A 49 7.50 3.91 0.17
CA ASP A 49 6.60 3.60 -0.94
C ASP A 49 7.29 3.43 -2.29
N GLY A 50 8.37 4.17 -2.54
CA GLY A 50 9.08 4.10 -3.81
C GLY A 50 9.74 2.73 -4.05
N ASP A 51 10.15 2.03 -3.00
CA ASP A 51 10.69 0.67 -3.15
C ASP A 51 9.58 -0.33 -3.48
N VAL A 52 8.42 -0.19 -2.85
CA VAL A 52 7.25 -1.04 -3.10
C VAL A 52 6.69 -0.82 -4.50
N ALA A 53 6.64 0.44 -4.94
CA ALA A 53 6.21 0.78 -6.29
C ALA A 53 7.17 0.19 -7.34
N LEU A 54 8.47 0.22 -7.10
CA LEU A 54 9.44 -0.41 -8.00
C LEU A 54 9.22 -1.92 -8.09
N GLU A 55 9.02 -2.61 -6.96
CA GLU A 55 8.74 -4.05 -6.94
C GLU A 55 7.46 -4.41 -7.72
N LEU A 56 6.40 -3.60 -7.59
CA LEU A 56 5.17 -3.74 -8.38
C LEU A 56 5.42 -3.53 -9.89
N LEU A 57 6.28 -2.58 -10.26
CA LEU A 57 6.60 -2.27 -11.65
C LEU A 57 7.49 -3.34 -12.29
N GLU A 58 8.47 -3.88 -11.56
CA GLU A 58 9.35 -4.95 -12.05
C GLU A 58 8.58 -6.25 -12.35
N ASN A 59 7.52 -6.51 -11.58
CA ASN A 59 6.64 -7.66 -11.77
C ASN A 59 5.46 -7.40 -12.74
N SER A 60 5.31 -6.16 -13.21
CA SER A 60 4.21 -5.76 -14.09
C SER A 60 4.34 -6.43 -15.47
N PRO A 61 3.27 -7.06 -16.00
CA PRO A 61 3.27 -7.58 -17.37
C PRO A 61 3.11 -6.46 -18.41
N PHE A 62 2.95 -5.20 -17.99
CA PHE A 62 2.69 -4.06 -18.88
C PHE A 62 3.98 -3.30 -19.21
N PRO A 63 4.25 -3.02 -20.50
CA PRO A 63 5.47 -2.35 -20.93
C PRO A 63 5.51 -0.86 -20.58
N ILE A 64 4.35 -0.25 -20.31
CA ILE A 64 4.23 1.17 -19.96
C ILE A 64 3.26 1.27 -18.77
N VAL A 65 3.71 1.91 -17.70
CA VAL A 65 2.90 2.21 -16.52
C VAL A 65 3.00 3.70 -16.24
N TYR A 66 1.85 4.33 -16.00
CA TYR A 66 1.79 5.72 -15.57
C TYR A 66 1.75 5.77 -14.04
N GLY A 67 2.57 6.62 -13.43
CA GLY A 67 2.60 6.79 -11.99
C GLY A 67 3.09 8.18 -11.60
N ASP A 68 2.96 8.49 -10.31
CA ASP A 68 3.49 9.73 -9.78
C ASP A 68 5.01 9.77 -9.90
N LYS A 69 5.55 10.95 -10.23
CA LYS A 69 6.98 11.15 -10.47
C LYS A 69 7.83 10.68 -9.29
N GLY A 70 7.41 10.90 -8.05
CA GLY A 70 8.16 10.46 -6.86
C GLY A 70 8.28 8.94 -6.68
N TYR A 71 7.49 8.17 -7.45
CA TYR A 71 7.45 6.71 -7.40
C TYR A 71 8.08 6.07 -8.64
N VAL A 72 7.96 6.72 -9.80
CA VAL A 72 8.43 6.18 -11.10
C VAL A 72 9.71 6.83 -11.63
N ASP A 73 10.07 8.02 -11.15
CA ASP A 73 11.28 8.74 -11.55
C ASP A 73 12.33 8.61 -10.44
N ARG A 74 13.31 7.73 -10.66
CA ARG A 74 14.48 7.53 -9.80
C ARG A 74 15.76 7.88 -10.53
#